data_AF-A0A6N9TVJ7-F1
#
_entry.id   AF-A0A6N9TVJ7-F1
#
_cell.length_a   1.000
_cell.length_b   1.000
_cell.length_c   1.000
_cell.angle_alpha   90.00
_cell.angle_beta   90.00
_cell.angle_gamma   90.00
#
_symmetry.space_group_name_H-M   'P 1'
#
loop_
_entity.id
_entity.type
_entity.pdbx_description
1 polymer ?
#
loop_
_entity_poly.entity_id
_entity_poly.type
_entity_poly.pdbx_seq_one_letter_code
_entity_poly.pdbx_strand_id
1 'polypeptide(L)'
;MPDNEQQRPCPWLYSDGAWTRLDHDPVLSEEGDRYEDSLKAAGFVHWFGAGKLYNTPLHLNVYVRWHSHPEPRYLIELDGPAYGQVMYAAELPDALALTQQIAPALQALTVTDQIGNADPESLSVLGDLLDKMHGRAQVENGKTVRR
;
A
#
# COMPACT_ATOMS: atom_id res chain seq x y z
N MET A 1 9.83 32.67 15.15
CA MET A 1 10.02 31.39 14.43
C MET A 1 9.01 30.45 15.04
N PRO A 2 7.93 30.04 14.36
CA PRO A 2 7.07 29.02 14.92
C PRO A 2 7.79 27.67 14.76
N ASP A 3 7.78 26.91 15.83
CA ASP A 3 8.34 25.57 15.94
C ASP A 3 7.77 24.69 14.83
N ASN A 4 8.67 24.25 13.96
CA ASN A 4 8.39 23.33 12.87
C ASN A 4 8.41 21.89 13.41
N GLU A 5 7.78 21.67 14.57
CA GLU A 5 7.34 20.35 14.97
C GLU A 5 6.33 19.94 13.89
N GLN A 6 6.82 19.18 12.91
CA GLN A 6 5.97 18.43 12.00
C GLN A 6 5.13 17.51 12.88
N GLN A 7 3.98 18.02 13.33
CA GLN A 7 2.92 17.25 13.94
C GLN A 7 2.64 16.12 12.98
N ARG A 8 3.20 14.94 13.27
CA ARG A 8 2.83 13.72 12.56
C ARG A 8 1.31 13.67 12.65
N PRO A 9 0.60 13.60 11.51
CA PRO A 9 -0.84 13.56 11.55
C PRO A 9 -1.25 12.41 12.48
N CYS A 10 -2.09 12.70 13.48
CA CYS A 10 -2.51 11.68 14.43
C CYS A 10 -3.04 10.46 13.67
N PRO A 11 -2.61 9.25 14.03
CA PRO A 11 -2.93 8.10 13.22
C PRO A 11 -4.40 7.71 13.35
N TRP A 12 -4.88 6.99 12.34
CA TRP A 12 -6.26 6.52 12.26
C TRP A 12 -6.37 5.07 12.70
N LEU A 13 -7.43 4.77 13.46
CA LEU A 13 -7.87 3.42 13.82
C LEU A 13 -9.11 3.05 13.02
N TYR A 14 -9.07 1.89 12.37
CA TYR A 14 -10.24 1.24 11.79
C TYR A 14 -10.75 0.16 12.74
N SER A 15 -12.03 0.26 13.10
CA SER A 15 -12.70 -0.68 14.00
C SER A 15 -14.18 -0.76 13.64
N ASP A 16 -14.70 -1.97 13.48
CA ASP A 16 -16.12 -2.25 13.20
C ASP A 16 -16.66 -1.45 12.00
N GLY A 17 -15.85 -1.34 10.95
CA GLY A 17 -16.22 -0.64 9.72
C GLY A 17 -16.08 0.89 9.76
N ALA A 18 -15.64 1.48 10.88
CA ALA A 18 -15.55 2.91 11.09
C ALA A 18 -14.11 3.39 11.32
N TRP A 19 -13.84 4.63 10.92
CA TRP A 19 -12.57 5.32 11.16
C TRP A 19 -12.68 6.23 12.38
N THR A 20 -11.76 6.05 13.33
CA THR A 20 -11.61 6.90 14.51
C THR A 20 -10.20 7.45 14.56
N ARG A 21 -10.05 8.73 14.89
CA ARG A 21 -8.74 9.34 15.08
C ARG A 21 -8.21 8.96 16.46
N LEU A 22 -6.96 8.50 16.53
CA LEU A 22 -6.31 8.22 17.81
C LEU A 22 -5.80 9.51 18.46
N ASP A 23 -5.90 9.59 19.78
CA ASP A 23 -5.41 10.74 20.56
C ASP A 23 -3.87 10.79 20.62
N HIS A 24 -3.22 9.63 20.50
CA HIS A 24 -1.77 9.48 20.48
C HIS A 24 -1.38 8.36 19.51
N ASP A 25 -0.15 8.41 19.01
CA ASP A 25 0.41 7.32 18.20
C ASP A 25 0.80 6.13 19.10
N PRO A 26 0.26 4.93 18.88
CA PRO A 26 0.67 3.72 19.58
C PRO A 26 2.15 3.34 19.36
N VAL A 27 2.80 3.88 18.33
CA VAL A 27 4.24 3.74 18.08
C VAL A 27 4.90 5.09 18.32
N LEU A 28 5.41 5.27 19.55
CA LEU A 28 6.21 6.44 19.90
C LEU A 28 7.64 6.24 19.38
N SER A 29 8.07 7.05 18.42
CA SER A 29 9.49 7.14 18.07
C SER A 29 10.10 8.37 18.72
N GLU A 30 11.06 8.20 19.62
CA GLU A 30 11.86 9.31 20.14
C GLU A 30 12.85 9.79 19.05
N GLU A 31 13.33 11.04 19.15
CA GLU A 31 14.31 11.56 18.21
C GLU A 31 15.62 10.74 18.25
N GLY A 32 15.98 10.16 17.11
CA GLY A 32 17.20 9.36 16.96
C GLY A 32 16.98 7.84 17.02
N ASP A 33 15.78 7.39 17.41
CA ASP A 33 15.45 5.97 17.38
C ASP A 33 15.22 5.47 15.95
N ARG A 34 15.70 4.25 15.69
CA ARG A 34 15.27 3.54 14.49
C ARG A 34 13.81 3.18 14.66
N TYR A 35 12.99 3.53 13.69
CA TYR A 35 11.55 3.25 13.70
C TYR A 35 11.22 1.76 13.93
N GLU A 36 12.05 0.85 13.43
CA GLU A 36 11.94 -0.60 13.69
C GLU A 36 12.06 -0.98 15.18
N ASP A 37 12.84 -0.23 15.95
CA ASP A 37 12.99 -0.44 17.39
C ASP A 37 11.77 0.11 18.14
N SER A 38 11.20 1.22 17.68
CA SER A 38 9.91 1.75 18.19
C SER A 38 8.75 0.76 17.95
N LEU A 39 8.69 0.13 16.77
CA LEU A 39 7.69 -0.92 16.47
C LEU A 39 7.80 -2.10 17.45
N LYS A 40 9.02 -2.58 17.67
CA LYS A 40 9.27 -3.68 18.62
C LYS A 40 8.93 -3.28 20.06
N ALA A 41 9.30 -2.07 20.48
CA ALA A 41 8.97 -1.54 21.80
C ALA A 41 7.45 -1.43 22.02
N ALA A 42 6.71 -1.06 20.97
CA ALA A 42 5.25 -1.06 20.95
C ALA A 42 4.62 -2.46 20.83
N GLY A 43 5.44 -3.52 20.81
CA GLY A 43 5.00 -4.92 20.76
C GLY A 43 4.55 -5.41 19.38
N PHE A 44 4.79 -4.63 18.32
CA PHE A 44 4.49 -5.00 16.95
C PHE A 44 5.59 -5.88 16.36
N VAL A 45 5.15 -6.94 15.67
CA VAL A 45 6.02 -7.85 14.92
C VAL A 45 5.51 -7.92 13.50
N HIS A 46 6.43 -7.89 12.53
CA HIS A 46 6.07 -7.99 11.11
C HIS A 46 5.30 -9.29 10.86
N TRP A 47 4.12 -9.16 10.25
CA TRP A 47 3.25 -10.28 9.91
C TRP A 47 3.38 -10.66 8.44
N PHE A 48 3.10 -9.73 7.53
CA PHE A 48 3.30 -9.92 6.09
C PHE A 48 3.51 -8.58 5.39
N GLY A 49 4.03 -8.62 4.17
CA GLY A 49 4.15 -7.44 3.32
C GLY A 49 3.91 -7.76 1.84
N ALA A 50 3.62 -6.73 1.05
CA ALA A 50 3.39 -6.81 -0.38
C ALA A 50 4.06 -5.65 -1.12
N GLY A 51 4.68 -5.96 -2.27
CA GLY A 51 5.52 -5.04 -3.04
C GLY A 51 7.00 -5.14 -2.65
N LYS A 52 7.87 -4.35 -3.30
CA LYS A 52 9.26 -4.14 -2.88
C LYS A 52 9.55 -2.65 -2.89
N LEU A 53 10.14 -2.14 -1.80
CA LEU A 53 10.40 -0.70 -1.55
C LEU A 53 11.14 0.04 -2.68
N TYR A 54 11.83 -0.69 -3.58
CA TYR A 54 12.63 -0.12 -4.68
C TYR A 54 12.09 -0.40 -6.08
N ASN A 55 11.12 -1.31 -6.21
CA ASN A 55 10.61 -1.78 -7.51
C ASN A 55 9.09 -1.66 -7.60
N THR A 56 8.45 -0.98 -6.66
CA THR A 56 6.99 -0.86 -6.65
C THR A 56 6.63 0.52 -6.16
N PRO A 57 5.74 1.24 -6.85
CA PRO A 57 5.31 2.59 -6.46
C PRO A 57 4.53 2.62 -5.14
N LEU A 58 4.19 1.46 -4.57
CA LEU A 58 3.55 1.35 -3.27
C LEU A 58 3.91 0.00 -2.63
N HIS A 59 4.31 0.04 -1.37
CA HIS A 59 4.69 -1.11 -0.55
C HIS A 59 3.77 -1.16 0.68
N LEU A 60 3.25 -2.34 0.99
CA LEU A 60 2.39 -2.58 2.13
C LEU A 60 3.16 -3.44 3.14
N ASN A 61 3.27 -2.99 4.38
CA ASN A 61 3.67 -3.84 5.50
C ASN A 61 2.52 -3.95 6.48
N VAL A 62 2.32 -5.14 7.03
CA VAL A 62 1.35 -5.38 8.08
C VAL A 62 2.07 -5.98 9.27
N TYR A 63 1.87 -5.38 10.43
CA TYR A 63 2.41 -5.82 11.71
C TYR A 63 1.28 -6.23 12.63
N VAL A 64 1.56 -7.20 13.50
CA VAL A 64 0.65 -7.69 14.52
C VAL A 64 1.24 -7.47 15.90
N ARG A 65 0.43 -6.96 16.83
CA ARG A 65 0.81 -6.79 18.22
C ARG A 65 0.61 -8.10 18.97
N TRP A 66 1.69 -8.65 19.54
CA TRP A 66 1.68 -9.98 20.17
C TRP A 66 1.12 -10.00 21.60
N HIS A 67 1.14 -8.86 22.30
CA HIS A 67 0.69 -8.78 23.67
C HIS A 67 -0.81 -8.45 23.75
N SER A 68 -1.47 -8.92 24.82
CA SER A 68 -2.84 -8.58 25.20
C SER A 68 -2.97 -7.11 25.66
N HIS A 69 -2.35 -6.19 24.93
CA HIS A 69 -2.52 -4.76 25.11
C HIS A 69 -3.89 -4.33 24.55
N PRO A 70 -4.47 -3.23 25.07
CA PRO A 70 -5.62 -2.61 24.42
C PRO A 70 -5.28 -2.22 22.97
N GLU A 71 -6.31 -2.11 22.15
CA GLU A 71 -6.25 -1.70 20.75
C GLU A 71 -5.23 -0.57 20.50
N PRO A 72 -4.57 -0.54 19.34
CA PRO A 72 -4.79 -1.39 18.17
C PRO A 72 -3.94 -2.67 18.13
N ARG A 73 -4.49 -3.73 17.54
CA ARG A 73 -3.83 -5.03 17.39
C ARG A 73 -3.03 -5.17 16.11
N TYR A 74 -3.39 -4.41 15.08
CA TYR A 74 -2.72 -4.42 13.79
C TYR A 74 -2.27 -3.01 13.41
N LEU A 75 -1.09 -2.93 12.81
CA LEU A 75 -0.54 -1.74 12.18
C LEU A 75 -0.33 -2.05 10.70
N ILE A 76 -0.82 -1.18 9.84
CA ILE A 76 -0.67 -1.26 8.40
C ILE A 76 0.12 -0.03 7.95
N GLU A 77 1.25 -0.30 7.34
CA GLU A 77 2.15 0.68 6.74
C GLU A 77 1.99 0.64 5.24
N LEU A 78 1.79 1.81 4.65
CA LEU A 78 1.68 2.00 3.22
C LEU A 78 2.75 3.00 2.77
N ASP A 79 3.84 2.49 2.22
CA ASP A 79 5.00 3.26 1.83
C ASP A 79 5.03 3.49 0.32
N GLY A 80 5.06 4.75 -0.09
CA GLY A 80 5.37 5.15 -1.46
C GLY A 80 6.79 5.73 -1.58
N PRO A 81 7.21 6.12 -2.80
CA PRO A 81 8.55 6.65 -3.05
C PRO A 81 8.89 7.94 -2.29
N ALA A 82 7.88 8.73 -1.94
CA ALA A 82 8.06 10.05 -1.32
C ALA A 82 7.43 10.17 0.08
N TYR A 83 6.42 9.36 0.39
CA TYR A 83 5.66 9.44 1.63
C TYR A 83 5.19 8.06 2.05
N GLY A 84 5.20 7.81 3.36
CA GLY A 84 4.57 6.66 3.98
C GLY A 84 3.39 7.09 4.84
N GLN A 85 2.37 6.23 4.93
CA GLN A 85 1.21 6.42 5.77
C GLN A 85 1.03 5.22 6.68
N VAL A 86 0.83 5.49 7.96
CA VAL A 86 0.50 4.47 8.96
C VAL A 86 -1.01 4.54 9.26
N MET A 87 -1.63 3.37 9.36
CA MET A 87 -3.00 3.19 9.82
C MET A 87 -3.08 1.97 10.74
N TYR A 88 -4.04 1.97 11.65
CA TYR A 88 -4.22 0.92 12.63
C TYR A 88 -5.54 0.19 12.43
N ALA A 89 -5.58 -1.07 12.82
CA ALA A 89 -6.80 -1.87 12.88
C ALA A 89 -6.96 -2.46 14.29
N ALA A 90 -8.20 -2.41 14.80
CA ALA A 90 -8.53 -2.90 16.12
C ALA A 90 -8.34 -4.41 16.23
N GLU A 91 -8.96 -5.19 15.33
CA GLU A 91 -8.88 -6.65 15.31
C GLU A 91 -8.55 -7.20 13.91
N LEU A 92 -8.40 -8.52 13.81
CA LEU A 92 -8.07 -9.20 12.55
C LEU A 92 -9.09 -8.93 11.42
N PRO A 93 -10.42 -8.98 11.67
CA PRO A 93 -11.39 -8.68 10.62
C PRO A 93 -11.23 -7.28 10.05
N ASP A 94 -10.92 -6.29 10.90
CA ASP A 94 -10.68 -4.90 10.49
C ASP A 94 -9.43 -4.80 9.60
N ALA A 95 -8.34 -5.47 9.99
CA ALA A 95 -7.11 -5.50 9.21
C ALA A 95 -7.29 -6.16 7.84
N LEU A 96 -8.06 -7.26 7.78
CA LEU A 96 -8.40 -7.92 6.52
C LEU A 96 -9.30 -7.04 5.65
N ALA A 97 -10.28 -6.36 6.23
CA ALA A 97 -11.15 -5.42 5.52
C ALA A 97 -10.35 -4.26 4.91
N LEU A 98 -9.43 -3.66 5.67
CA LEU A 98 -8.52 -2.63 5.15
C LEU A 98 -7.64 -3.17 4.01
N THR A 99 -7.06 -4.35 4.19
CA THR A 99 -6.23 -4.97 3.16
C THR A 99 -7.04 -5.22 1.87
N GLN A 100 -8.29 -5.67 1.99
CA GLN A 100 -9.19 -5.87 0.85
C GLN A 100 -9.55 -4.56 0.14
N GLN A 101 -9.71 -3.46 0.89
CA GLN A 101 -9.97 -2.14 0.31
C GLN A 101 -8.76 -1.58 -0.44
N ILE A 102 -7.54 -1.85 0.04
CA ILE A 102 -6.30 -1.30 -0.52
C ILE A 102 -5.72 -2.19 -1.65
N ALA A 103 -5.99 -3.50 -1.62
CA ALA A 103 -5.42 -4.47 -2.55
C ALA A 103 -5.62 -4.12 -4.05
N PRO A 104 -6.81 -3.68 -4.52
CA PRO A 104 -6.98 -3.31 -5.93
C PRO A 104 -6.08 -2.14 -6.36
N ALA A 105 -5.88 -1.15 -5.48
CA ALA A 105 -5.00 -0.02 -5.77
C ALA A 105 -3.54 -0.46 -5.84
N LEU A 106 -3.08 -1.31 -4.91
CA LEU A 106 -1.73 -1.90 -4.92
C LEU A 106 -1.48 -2.71 -6.21
N GLN A 107 -2.46 -3.51 -6.64
CA GLN A 107 -2.37 -4.30 -7.86
C GLN A 107 -2.30 -3.40 -9.11
N ALA A 108 -3.19 -2.41 -9.22
CA ALA A 108 -3.19 -1.48 -10.36
C ALA A 108 -1.88 -0.71 -10.49
N LEU A 109 -1.33 -0.26 -9.36
CA LEU A 109 -0.06 0.45 -9.30
C LEU A 109 1.12 -0.45 -9.69
N THR A 110 1.12 -1.70 -9.23
CA THR A 110 2.14 -2.69 -9.59
C THR A 110 2.13 -3.00 -11.09
N VAL A 111 0.95 -3.19 -11.68
CA VAL A 111 0.81 -3.41 -13.13
C VAL A 111 1.27 -2.19 -13.91
N THR A 112 0.90 -0.98 -13.46
CA THR A 112 1.32 0.26 -14.13
C THR A 112 2.85 0.43 -14.11
N ASP A 113 3.50 0.08 -13.00
CA ASP A 113 4.96 0.11 -12.89
C ASP A 113 5.63 -0.93 -13.80
N GLN A 114 5.09 -2.16 -13.84
CA GLN A 114 5.58 -3.19 -14.75
C GLN A 114 5.46 -2.77 -16.22
N ILE A 115 4.38 -2.08 -16.59
CA ILE A 115 4.22 -1.51 -17.94
C ILE A 115 5.25 -0.42 -18.18
N GLY A 116 5.43 0.52 -17.24
CA GLY A 116 6.40 1.60 -17.38
C GLY A 116 7.85 1.13 -17.53
N ASN A 117 8.18 -0.01 -16.91
CA ASN A 117 9.51 -0.61 -16.93
C ASN A 117 9.67 -1.75 -17.96
N ALA A 118 8.61 -2.10 -18.71
CA ALA A 118 8.66 -3.16 -19.69
C ALA A 118 9.49 -2.78 -20.92
N ASP A 119 10.18 -3.76 -21.50
CA ASP A 119 10.87 -3.57 -22.77
C ASP A 119 9.86 -3.33 -23.92
N PRO A 120 10.31 -2.72 -25.04
CA PRO A 120 9.43 -2.43 -26.17
C PRO A 120 8.74 -3.66 -26.77
N GLU A 121 9.34 -4.85 -26.66
CA GLU A 121 8.80 -6.11 -27.18
C GLU A 121 7.60 -6.58 -26.33
N SER A 122 7.74 -6.54 -25.02
CA SER A 122 6.69 -6.84 -24.05
C SER A 122 5.53 -5.84 -24.14
N LEU A 123 5.84 -4.56 -24.35
CA LEU A 123 4.84 -3.51 -24.60
C LEU A 123 4.09 -3.73 -25.92
N SER A 124 4.76 -4.22 -26.97
CA SER A 124 4.12 -4.57 -28.24
C SER A 124 3.11 -5.71 -28.07
N VAL A 125 3.47 -6.76 -27.32
CA VAL A 125 2.56 -7.89 -27.02
C VAL A 125 1.34 -7.44 -26.22
N LEU A 126 1.54 -6.54 -25.25
CA LEU A 126 0.43 -5.93 -24.51
C LEU A 126 -0.45 -5.06 -25.40
N GLY A 127 0.14 -4.27 -26.31
CA GLY A 127 -0.58 -3.49 -27.32
C GLY A 127 -1.48 -4.37 -28.19
N ASP A 128 -0.94 -5.46 -28.73
CA ASP A 128 -1.70 -6.42 -29.56
C ASP A 128 -2.82 -7.11 -28.79
N LEU A 129 -2.62 -7.40 -27.50
CA LEU A 129 -3.65 -7.96 -26.63
C LEU A 129 -4.78 -6.96 -26.37
N LEU A 130 -4.43 -5.70 -26.07
CA LEU A 130 -5.40 -4.62 -25.86
C LEU A 130 -6.18 -4.32 -27.13
N ASP A 131 -5.53 -4.34 -28.29
CA ASP A 131 -6.18 -4.14 -29.59
C ASP A 131 -7.15 -5.29 -29.91
N LYS A 132 -6.77 -6.55 -29.64
CA LYS A 132 -7.68 -7.71 -29.74
C LYS A 132 -8.87 -7.60 -28.79
N MET A 133 -8.65 -7.19 -27.54
CA MET A 133 -9.71 -7.03 -26.55
C MET A 133 -10.69 -5.90 -26.91
N HIS A 134 -10.21 -4.80 -27.48
CA HIS A 134 -11.04 -3.68 -27.91
C HIS A 134 -11.60 -3.85 -29.33
N GLY A 135 -11.38 -5.01 -29.97
CA GLY A 135 -11.83 -5.28 -31.34
C GLY A 135 -11.16 -4.39 -32.39
N ARG A 136 -10.05 -3.74 -32.05
CA ARG A 136 -9.22 -2.99 -32.99
C ARG A 136 -8.31 -3.99 -33.70
N ALA A 137 -8.83 -4.60 -34.76
CA ALA A 137 -7.99 -5.42 -35.63
C ALA A 137 -6.84 -4.58 -36.17
N GLN A 138 -5.59 -5.04 -36.00
CA GLN A 138 -4.44 -4.46 -36.68
C GLN A 138 -4.74 -4.33 -38.17
N VAL A 139 -4.64 -3.10 -38.69
CA VAL A 139 -4.79 -2.81 -40.10
C VAL A 139 -3.44 -3.06 -40.77
N GLU A 140 -3.11 -4.32 -41.04
CA GLU A 140 -2.11 -4.60 -42.07
C GLU A 140 -2.72 -4.28 -43.44
N ASN A 141 -2.08 -3.39 -44.19
CA ASN A 141 -2.37 -3.12 -45.60
C ASN A 141 -3.80 -2.64 -45.93
N GLY A 142 -4.33 -1.70 -45.14
CA GLY A 142 -5.43 -0.83 -45.60
C GLY A 142 -6.77 -1.50 -45.89
N LYS A 143 -7.02 -2.72 -45.39
CA LYS A 143 -8.34 -3.36 -45.49
C LYS A 143 -8.80 -3.93 -44.16
N THR A 144 -9.78 -3.26 -43.58
CA THR A 144 -10.59 -3.75 -42.45
C THR A 144 -11.44 -4.94 -42.90
N VAL A 145 -11.15 -6.13 -42.37
CA VAL A 145 -12.07 -7.26 -42.42
C VAL A 145 -12.96 -7.18 -41.18
N ARG A 146 -14.20 -6.74 -41.35
CA ARG A 146 -15.27 -6.91 -40.35
C ARG A 146 -15.77 -8.35 -40.40
N ARG A 147 -15.95 -8.95 -39.23
CA ARG A 147 -16.89 -10.05 -39.05
C ARG A 147 -18.27 -9.49 -38.76
#